data_AF-A0A0Q6UPP3-F1
#
_entry.id   AF-A0A0Q6UPP3-F1
#
_cell.length_a   1.000
_cell.length_b   1.000
_cell.length_c   1.000
_cell.angle_alpha   90.00
_cell.angle_beta   90.00
_cell.angle_gamma   90.00
#
_symmetry.space_group_name_H-M   'P 1'
#
loop_
_entity.id
_entity.type
_entity.pdbx_description
1 polymer ?
#
loop_
_entity_poly.entity_id
_entity_poly.type
_entity_poly.pdbx_seq_one_letter_code
_entity_poly.pdbx_strand_id
1 'polypeptide(L)'
;MSSPPTLSSLLTYQQRLHIDCCRCPHKLELTPEAAIATFGADMTFVRLRRILRCTECNARGRDREISVYPDINDYYAWCDRQKYAREVEKYGQAEADRWWNGRGANLLRQ
;
A
#
# COMPACT_ATOMS: atom_id res chain seq x y z
N MET A 1 5.97 -5.89 16.56
CA MET A 1 6.24 -5.19 15.28
C MET A 1 5.48 -5.91 14.19
N SER A 2 4.55 -5.26 13.49
CA SER A 2 3.80 -5.89 12.41
C SER A 2 4.72 -6.15 11.21
N SER A 3 4.70 -7.37 10.66
CA SER A 3 5.43 -7.71 9.45
C SER A 3 4.98 -6.81 8.27
N PRO A 4 5.89 -6.40 7.38
CA PRO A 4 5.52 -5.62 6.20
C PRO A 4 4.56 -6.43 5.33
N PRO A 5 3.54 -5.79 4.71
CA PRO A 5 2.59 -6.49 3.85
C PRO A 5 3.31 -7.13 2.65
N THR A 6 2.83 -8.31 2.26
CA THR A 6 3.33 -9.07 1.11
C THR A 6 2.32 -9.07 -0.02
N LEU A 7 2.69 -9.54 -1.21
CA LEU A 7 1.76 -9.65 -2.33
C LEU A 7 0.59 -10.58 -2.03
N SER A 8 0.77 -11.61 -1.18
CA SER A 8 -0.34 -12.44 -0.72
C SER A 8 -1.46 -11.64 -0.02
N SER A 9 -1.14 -10.49 0.57
CA SER A 9 -2.13 -9.60 1.18
C SER A 9 -3.12 -9.02 0.16
N LEU A 10 -2.76 -8.99 -1.13
CA LEU A 10 -3.68 -8.57 -2.20
C LEU A 10 -4.87 -9.51 -2.34
N LEU A 11 -4.68 -10.83 -2.11
CA LEU A 11 -5.77 -11.81 -2.18
C LEU A 11 -6.78 -11.61 -1.05
N THR A 12 -6.31 -11.26 0.15
CA THR A 12 -7.17 -11.03 1.32
C THR A 12 -8.21 -9.95 1.08
N TYR A 13 -7.85 -8.94 0.29
CA TYR A 13 -8.69 -7.77 0.03
C TYR A 13 -9.09 -7.61 -1.44
N GLN A 14 -8.83 -8.63 -2.28
CA GLN A 14 -9.10 -8.64 -3.72
C GLN A 14 -8.58 -7.39 -4.46
N GLN A 15 -7.39 -6.93 -4.11
CA GLN A 15 -6.79 -5.70 -4.66
C GLN A 15 -5.86 -5.95 -5.82
N ARG A 16 -5.90 -5.06 -6.81
CA ARG A 16 -4.96 -5.08 -7.93
C ARG A 16 -3.64 -4.46 -7.50
N LEU A 17 -2.54 -4.98 -8.04
CA LEU A 17 -1.21 -4.41 -7.88
C LEU A 17 -0.97 -3.37 -8.97
N HIS A 18 -0.66 -2.15 -8.58
CA HIS A 18 -0.24 -1.07 -9.47
C HIS A 18 1.28 -0.87 -9.37
N ILE A 19 1.92 -0.75 -10.51
CA ILE A 19 3.34 -0.43 -10.66
C ILE A 19 3.46 0.73 -11.66
N ASP A 20 3.86 1.89 -11.16
CA ASP A 20 3.88 3.13 -11.92
C ASP A 20 5.30 3.69 -12.02
N CYS A 21 5.74 4.02 -13.23
CA CYS A 21 6.96 4.78 -13.42
C CYS A 21 6.72 6.26 -13.11
N CYS A 22 7.53 6.87 -12.25
CA CYS A 22 7.40 8.29 -11.92
C CYS A 22 8.00 9.21 -13.00
N ARG A 23 8.69 8.66 -14.01
CA ARG A 23 9.41 9.42 -15.03
C ARG A 23 8.78 9.37 -16.43
N CYS A 24 7.89 8.42 -16.67
CA CYS A 24 7.25 8.24 -17.97
C CYS A 24 5.82 7.71 -17.76
N PRO A 25 4.94 7.74 -18.78
CA PRO A 25 3.54 7.34 -18.61
C PRO A 25 3.33 5.82 -18.46
N HIS A 26 4.41 5.04 -18.40
CA HIS A 26 4.33 3.59 -18.34
C HIS A 26 3.86 3.12 -16.96
N LYS A 27 2.84 2.26 -16.97
CA LYS A 27 2.21 1.68 -15.79
C LYS A 27 1.79 0.25 -16.07
N LEU A 28 1.85 -0.58 -15.04
CA LEU A 28 1.42 -1.97 -15.09
C LEU A 28 0.42 -2.21 -13.96
N GLU A 29 -0.65 -2.90 -14.31
CA GLU A 29 -1.71 -3.29 -13.38
C GLU A 29 -1.92 -4.80 -13.46
N LEU A 30 -1.87 -5.47 -12.32
CA LEU A 30 -2.00 -6.93 -12.23
C LEU A 30 -3.11 -7.30 -11.24
N THR A 31 -3.84 -8.37 -11.53
CA THR A 31 -4.71 -9.01 -10.53
C THR A 31 -3.85 -9.58 -9.37
N PRO A 32 -4.43 -9.80 -8.18
CA PRO A 32 -3.71 -10.46 -7.08
C PRO A 32 -3.00 -11.75 -7.52
N GLU A 33 -3.69 -12.60 -8.27
CA GLU A 33 -3.20 -13.91 -8.71
C GLU A 33 -2.04 -13.75 -9.70
N ALA A 34 -2.17 -12.83 -10.66
CA ALA A 34 -1.12 -12.55 -11.63
C ALA A 34 0.13 -11.96 -10.96
N ALA A 35 -0.04 -11.07 -9.98
CA ALA A 35 1.06 -10.50 -9.21
C ALA A 35 1.82 -11.59 -8.42
N ILE A 36 1.09 -12.50 -7.76
CA ILE A 36 1.67 -13.59 -6.99
C ILE A 36 2.38 -14.60 -7.90
N ALA A 37 1.77 -14.95 -9.03
CA ALA A 37 2.38 -15.85 -10.02
C ALA A 37 3.68 -15.26 -10.59
N THR A 38 3.73 -13.94 -10.80
CA THR A 38 4.89 -13.26 -11.39
C THR A 38 6.04 -13.05 -10.40
N PHE A 39 5.72 -12.66 -9.16
CA PHE A 39 6.74 -12.19 -8.19
C PHE A 39 6.86 -13.03 -6.93
N GLY A 40 5.94 -13.97 -6.69
CA GLY A 40 5.88 -14.81 -5.49
C GLY A 40 5.05 -14.20 -4.36
N ALA A 41 4.37 -15.06 -3.59
CA ALA A 41 3.43 -14.68 -2.54
C ALA A 41 4.08 -13.89 -1.39
N ASP A 42 5.31 -14.27 -1.01
CA ASP A 42 6.05 -13.67 0.10
C ASP A 42 6.80 -12.38 -0.29
N MET A 43 6.71 -11.97 -1.55
CA MET A 43 7.32 -10.73 -2.00
C MET A 43 6.67 -9.55 -1.28
N THR A 44 7.47 -8.68 -0.66
CA THR A 44 6.96 -7.44 -0.08
C THR A 44 6.91 -6.33 -1.13
N PHE A 45 5.96 -5.40 -1.02
CA PHE A 45 5.89 -4.23 -1.91
C PHE A 45 7.21 -3.44 -1.94
N VAL A 46 7.87 -3.31 -0.78
CA VAL A 46 9.16 -2.63 -0.66
C VAL A 46 10.27 -3.37 -1.43
N ARG A 47 10.33 -4.70 -1.31
CA ARG A 47 11.33 -5.51 -2.00
C ARG A 47 11.07 -5.53 -3.51
N LEU A 48 9.81 -5.68 -3.92
CA LEU A 48 9.40 -5.59 -5.31
C LEU A 48 9.82 -4.27 -5.93
N ARG A 49 9.48 -3.14 -5.31
CA ARG A 49 9.90 -1.80 -5.78
C ARG A 49 11.42 -1.71 -5.98
N ARG A 50 12.22 -2.25 -5.06
CA ARG A 50 13.70 -2.16 -5.13
C ARG A 50 14.30 -2.93 -6.31
N ILE A 51 13.66 -3.98 -6.80
CA ILE A 51 14.16 -4.81 -7.91
C ILE A 51 13.64 -4.36 -9.28
N LEU A 52 12.58 -3.56 -9.31
CA LEU A 52 11.97 -3.12 -10.57
C LEU A 52 12.79 -2.04 -11.27
N ARG A 53 12.74 -2.09 -12.60
CA ARG A 53 13.28 -1.11 -13.52
C ARG A 53 12.29 -0.90 -14.66
N CYS A 54 12.04 0.36 -15.03
CA CYS A 54 11.20 0.68 -16.18
C CYS A 54 11.96 0.31 -17.46
N THR A 55 11.33 -0.45 -18.35
CA THR A 55 11.93 -0.87 -19.63
C THR A 55 12.07 0.27 -20.63
N GLU A 56 11.22 1.30 -20.53
CA GLU A 56 11.18 2.43 -21.47
C GLU A 56 12.20 3.52 -21.14
N CYS A 57 12.26 3.95 -19.89
CA CYS A 57 13.08 5.11 -19.48
C CYS A 57 14.20 4.76 -18.50
N ASN A 58 14.39 3.46 -18.22
CA ASN A 58 15.43 2.93 -17.34
C ASN A 58 15.35 3.39 -15.86
N ALA A 59 14.25 4.05 -15.48
CA ALA A 59 13.97 4.48 -14.12
C ALA A 59 14.08 3.30 -13.13
N ARG A 60 14.66 3.54 -11.97
CA ARG A 60 14.95 2.50 -10.98
C ARG A 60 14.06 2.66 -9.76
N GLY A 61 13.38 1.59 -9.36
CA GLY A 61 12.57 1.65 -8.15
C GLY A 61 13.40 1.80 -6.87
N ARG A 62 14.68 1.37 -6.86
CA ARG A 62 15.62 1.64 -5.74
C ARG A 62 15.83 3.13 -5.50
N ASP A 63 15.78 3.95 -6.55
CA ASP A 63 15.93 5.41 -6.50
C ASP A 63 14.60 6.13 -6.23
N ARG A 64 13.53 5.39 -5.96
CA ARG A 64 12.16 5.91 -5.77
C ARG A 64 11.54 6.50 -7.04
N GLU A 65 12.02 6.10 -8.20
CA GLU A 65 11.44 6.48 -9.50
C GLU A 65 10.36 5.51 -10.00
N ILE A 66 10.01 4.50 -9.19
CA ILE A 66 8.90 3.56 -9.43
C ILE A 66 8.07 3.46 -8.15
N SER A 67 6.76 3.60 -8.29
CA SER A 67 5.77 3.39 -7.25
C SER A 67 5.18 1.99 -7.38
N VAL A 68 4.96 1.32 -6.24
CA VAL A 68 4.32 0.01 -6.17
C VAL A 68 3.31 0.06 -5.04
N TYR A 69 2.03 -0.14 -5.34
CA TYR A 69 0.95 -0.02 -4.38
C TYR A 69 -0.24 -0.92 -4.76
N PRO A 70 -1.03 -1.41 -3.79
CA PRO A 70 -2.37 -1.91 -4.07
C PRO A 70 -3.26 -0.75 -4.53
N ASP A 71 -4.35 -1.02 -5.24
CA ASP A 71 -5.43 -0.04 -5.52
C ASP A 71 -5.56 1.00 -4.39
N ILE A 72 -5.44 2.27 -4.78
CA ILE A 72 -5.36 3.46 -3.94
C ILE A 72 -6.48 3.56 -2.90
N ASN A 73 -7.66 3.00 -3.16
CA ASN A 73 -8.80 3.16 -2.25
C ASN A 73 -8.63 2.41 -0.93
N ASP A 74 -7.91 1.30 -0.93
CA ASP A 74 -7.84 0.47 0.26
C ASP A 74 -6.48 0.47 0.96
N TYR A 75 -5.38 0.85 0.30
CA TYR A 75 -4.07 0.83 0.98
C TYR A 75 -4.01 1.87 2.11
N TYR A 76 -4.49 3.10 1.86
CA TYR A 76 -4.56 4.13 2.89
C TYR A 76 -5.63 3.81 3.92
N ALA A 77 -6.79 3.31 3.50
CA ALA A 77 -7.82 2.85 4.41
C ALA A 77 -7.32 1.68 5.30
N TRP A 78 -6.50 0.78 4.76
CA TRP A 78 -5.84 -0.29 5.51
C TRP A 78 -4.78 0.25 6.46
N CYS A 79 -3.93 1.18 6.02
CA CYS A 79 -2.96 1.85 6.89
C CYS A 79 -3.66 2.55 8.06
N ASP A 80 -4.79 3.18 7.79
CA ASP A 80 -5.65 3.83 8.77
C ASP A 80 -6.28 2.81 9.72
N ARG A 81 -6.84 1.71 9.21
CA ARG A 81 -7.35 0.59 10.04
C ARG A 81 -6.26 -0.02 10.93
N GLN A 82 -5.05 -0.22 10.42
CA GLN A 82 -3.91 -0.75 11.18
C GLN A 82 -3.40 0.24 12.22
N LYS A 83 -3.38 1.54 11.88
CA LYS A 83 -2.99 2.59 12.82
C LYS A 83 -4.03 2.72 13.94
N TYR A 84 -5.31 2.71 13.59
CA TYR A 84 -6.40 2.68 14.54
C TYR A 84 -6.35 1.45 15.47
N ALA A 85 -6.16 0.24 14.92
CA ALA A 85 -6.03 -0.98 15.72
C ALA A 85 -4.88 -0.90 16.75
N ARG A 86 -3.73 -0.33 16.36
CA ARG A 86 -2.60 -0.08 17.29
C ARG A 86 -2.94 0.96 18.36
N GLU A 87 -3.71 1.99 18.01
CA GLU A 87 -4.17 3.00 18.97
C GLU A 87 -5.17 2.40 19.97
N VAL A 88 -6.08 1.53 19.52
CA VAL A 88 -7.00 0.76 20.39
C VAL A 88 -6.24 -0.14 21.35
N GLU A 89 -5.24 -0.88 20.87
CA GLU A 89 -4.41 -1.76 21.72
C GLU A 89 -3.65 -0.96 22.78
N LYS A 90 -3.15 0.22 22.43
CA LYS A 90 -2.29 1.03 23.29
C LYS A 90 -3.05 1.91 24.29
N TYR A 91 -4.19 2.44 23.89
CA TYR A 91 -4.90 3.49 24.63
C TYR A 91 -6.34 3.12 24.98
N GLY A 92 -6.84 1.98 24.49
CA GLY A 92 -8.22 1.57 24.63
C GLY A 92 -9.14 2.20 23.56
N GLN A 93 -10.25 1.51 23.30
CA GLN A 93 -11.23 1.83 22.26
C GLN A 93 -11.72 3.29 22.32
N ALA A 94 -12.12 3.76 23.50
CA ALA A 94 -12.70 5.10 23.67
C ALA A 94 -11.71 6.24 23.37
N GLU A 95 -10.42 6.05 23.67
CA GLU A 95 -9.38 7.04 23.41
C GLU A 95 -9.02 7.08 21.92
N ALA A 96 -8.87 5.90 21.30
CA ALA A 96 -8.64 5.77 19.86
C ALA A 96 -9.79 6.38 19.03
N ASP A 97 -11.04 6.13 19.43
CA ASP A 97 -12.22 6.72 18.80
C ASP A 97 -12.22 8.24 18.91
N ARG A 98 -11.81 8.81 20.06
CA ARG A 98 -11.68 10.27 20.21
C ARG A 98 -10.63 10.85 19.28
N TRP A 99 -9.48 10.19 19.13
CA TRP A 99 -8.38 10.62 18.27
C TRP A 99 -8.70 10.51 16.77
N TRP A 100 -9.48 9.49 16.38
CA TRP A 100 -9.86 9.26 14.99
C TRP A 100 -11.04 10.14 14.56
N ASN A 101 -12.09 10.22 15.39
CA ASN A 101 -13.25 11.08 15.13
C ASN A 101 -12.92 12.58 15.30
N GLY A 102 -11.94 12.92 16.14
CA GLY A 102 -11.44 14.29 16.28
C GLY A 102 -10.65 14.81 15.07
N ARG A 103 -10.09 13.93 14.22
CA ARG A 103 -9.40 14.32 12.97
C ARG A 103 -10.37 14.52 11.80
N GLY A 104 -11.51 13.83 11.78
CA GLY A 104 -12.56 13.97 10.76
C GLY A 104 -13.35 15.28 10.84
N ALA A 105 -13.46 15.89 12.03
CA ALA A 105 -14.23 17.12 12.23
C ALA A 105 -13.59 18.38 11.62
N ASN A 106 -12.32 18.32 11.20
CA ASN A 106 -11.61 19.46 10.58
C ASN A 106 -11.48 19.35 9.05
N LEU A 107 -11.92 18.27 8.41
CA LEU A 107 -11.86 18.10 6.94
C LEU A 107 -13.21 18.25 6.23
N LEU A 108 -14.33 18.33 6.97
CA LEU A 108 -15.69 18.53 6.42
C LEU A 108 -16.31 19.89 6.77
N ARG A 109 -15.51 20.84 7.27
CA ARG A 109 -15.89 22.27 7.33
C ARG A 109 -15.12 23.04 6.26
N GLN A 110 -15.55 22.91 5.01
CA GLN A 110 -15.45 23.95 3.99
C GLN A 110 -16.80 24.09 3.31
#